data_AF-A0A6L8BFS3-F1
#
_entry.id   AF-A0A6L8BFS3-F1
#
_cell.length_a   1.000
_cell.length_b   1.000
_cell.length_c   1.000
_cell.angle_alpha   90.00
_cell.angle_beta   90.00
_cell.angle_gamma   90.00
#
_symmetry.space_group_name_H-M   'P 1'
#
loop_
_entity.id
_entity.type
_entity.pdbx_description
1 polymer ?
#
loop_
_entity_poly.entity_id
_entity_poly.type
_entity_poly.pdbx_seq_one_letter_code
_entity_poly.pdbx_strand_id
1 'polypeptide(L)'
;MVALIFGTAAMSQDRLQRGKEVYDYWCINCHGSFPGTPGTQALEVLYRGLKPADLEERTDLPAELVRLYVRTGVSIMPTFRKTEISDEDLEALVAYLAFDYEP
;
A
#
# COMPACT_ATOMS: atom_id res chain seq x y z
N MET A 1 -28.90 13.37 -26.92
CA MET A 1 -28.11 13.67 -25.72
C MET A 1 -27.50 12.37 -25.24
N VAL A 2 -26.24 12.10 -25.59
CA VAL A 2 -25.49 10.95 -25.06
C VAL A 2 -24.64 11.50 -23.92
N ALA A 3 -25.09 11.27 -22.69
CA ALA A 3 -24.29 11.58 -21.51
C ALA A 3 -23.15 10.56 -21.44
N LEU A 4 -21.94 11.03 -21.70
CA LEU A 4 -20.74 10.22 -21.62
C LEU A 4 -20.38 10.03 -20.14
N ILE A 5 -20.50 8.80 -19.66
CA ILE A 5 -20.10 8.38 -18.31
C ILE A 5 -18.56 8.16 -18.34
N PHE A 6 -17.78 9.24 -18.21
CA PHE A 6 -16.31 9.16 -18.15
C PHE A 6 -15.74 9.27 -16.72
N GLY A 7 -16.58 9.38 -15.69
CA GLY A 7 -16.14 9.79 -14.35
C GLY A 7 -15.43 8.72 -13.50
N THR A 8 -15.78 7.44 -13.63
CA THR A 8 -15.35 6.42 -12.65
C THR A 8 -13.92 5.91 -12.87
N ALA A 9 -13.53 5.69 -14.12
CA ALA A 9 -12.20 5.18 -14.45
C ALA A 9 -11.09 6.20 -14.17
N ALA A 10 -11.29 7.47 -14.51
CA ALA A 10 -10.30 8.53 -14.27
C ALA A 10 -10.01 8.71 -12.76
N MET A 11 -11.05 8.78 -11.92
CA MET A 11 -10.87 8.90 -10.47
C MET A 11 -10.19 7.67 -9.84
N SER A 12 -10.40 6.47 -10.39
CA SER A 12 -9.69 5.27 -9.94
C SER A 12 -8.20 5.31 -10.28
N GLN A 13 -7.84 5.82 -11.46
CA GLN A 13 -6.44 5.97 -11.87
C GLN A 13 -5.72 7.03 -11.03
N ASP A 14 -6.36 8.18 -10.80
CA ASP A 14 -5.82 9.24 -9.93
C ASP A 14 -5.59 8.71 -8.50
N ARG A 15 -6.50 7.88 -7.99
CA ARG A 15 -6.36 7.24 -6.67
C ARG A 15 -5.21 6.24 -6.62
N LEU A 16 -5.07 5.38 -7.63
CA LEU A 16 -3.96 4.43 -7.70
C LEU A 16 -2.61 5.15 -7.81
N GLN A 17 -2.55 6.20 -8.63
CA GLN A 17 -1.38 7.05 -8.75
C GLN A 17 -1.04 7.71 -7.40
N ARG A 18 -2.04 8.23 -6.69
CA ARG A 18 -1.85 8.81 -5.36
C ARG A 18 -1.34 7.77 -4.36
N GLY A 19 -1.89 6.55 -4.37
CA GLY A 19 -1.44 5.46 -3.51
C GLY A 19 0.01 5.07 -3.77
N LYS A 20 0.42 5.03 -5.05
CA LYS A 20 1.81 4.83 -5.44
C LYS A 20 2.73 5.91 -4.90
N GLU A 21 2.34 7.18 -5.00
CA GLU A 21 3.14 8.29 -4.45
C GLU A 21 3.33 8.18 -2.93
N VAL A 22 2.27 7.77 -2.22
CA VAL A 22 2.34 7.53 -0.76
C VAL A 22 3.31 6.37 -0.47
N TYR A 23 3.24 5.28 -1.23
CA TYR A 23 4.16 4.14 -1.09
C TYR A 23 5.62 4.53 -1.37
N ASP A 24 5.87 5.22 -2.48
CA ASP A 24 7.20 5.65 -2.89
C ASP A 24 7.82 6.62 -1.87
N TYR A 25 7.01 7.47 -1.24
CA TYR A 25 7.50 8.44 -0.27
C TYR A 25 7.75 7.83 1.11
N TRP A 26 6.78 7.05 1.63
CA TRP A 26 6.82 6.59 3.03
C TRP A 26 7.32 5.16 3.20
N CYS A 27 7.04 4.27 2.25
CA CYS A 27 7.17 2.83 2.45
C CYS A 27 8.42 2.24 1.79
N ILE A 28 8.80 2.76 0.62
CA ILE A 28 9.81 2.13 -0.24
C ILE A 28 11.19 1.96 0.41
N ASN A 29 11.58 2.87 1.31
CA ASN A 29 12.87 2.78 2.00
C ASN A 29 12.97 1.54 2.92
N CYS A 30 11.83 1.02 3.37
CA CYS A 30 11.76 -0.21 4.16
C CYS A 30 11.23 -1.40 3.37
N HIS A 31 10.34 -1.18 2.41
CA HIS A 31 9.59 -2.23 1.70
C HIS A 31 9.93 -2.35 0.20
N GLY A 32 10.90 -1.60 -0.31
CA GLY A 32 11.35 -1.72 -1.70
C GLY A 32 12.13 -3.01 -2.00
N SER A 33 12.27 -3.30 -3.29
CA SER A 33 12.93 -4.52 -3.81
C SER A 33 14.42 -4.36 -4.10
N PHE A 34 15.10 -3.49 -3.34
CA PHE A 34 16.55 -3.26 -3.44
C PHE A 34 17.29 -3.66 -2.17
N PRO A 35 18.60 -3.93 -2.22
CA PRO A 35 19.37 -4.36 -1.06
C PRO A 35 19.28 -3.37 0.11
N GLY A 36 19.10 -3.90 1.32
CA GLY A 36 19.10 -3.10 2.55
C GLY A 36 17.73 -2.63 3.03
N THR A 37 16.62 -3.06 2.41
CA THR A 37 15.25 -2.75 2.84
C THR A 37 14.81 -3.68 4.00
N PRO A 38 14.73 -3.19 5.26
CA PRO A 38 14.51 -4.06 6.41
C PRO A 38 13.11 -4.70 6.46
N GLY A 39 12.08 -4.01 5.95
CA GLY A 39 10.70 -4.53 5.88
C GLY A 39 10.61 -5.71 4.93
N THR A 40 11.13 -5.58 3.70
CA THR A 40 11.18 -6.68 2.72
C THR A 40 11.96 -7.88 3.25
N GLN A 41 13.13 -7.66 3.84
CA GLN A 41 13.93 -8.73 4.45
C GLN A 41 13.20 -9.43 5.60
N ALA A 42 12.47 -8.69 6.44
CA ALA A 42 11.67 -9.28 7.51
C ALA A 42 10.53 -10.15 6.95
N LEU A 43 9.87 -9.71 5.87
CA LEU A 43 8.81 -10.49 5.23
C LEU A 43 9.35 -11.76 4.55
N GLU A 44 10.53 -11.71 3.94
CA GLU A 44 11.22 -12.87 3.37
C GLU A 44 11.46 -13.95 4.45
N VAL A 45 11.99 -13.55 5.61
CA VAL A 45 12.23 -14.46 6.73
C VAL A 45 10.92 -15.01 7.31
N LEU A 46 9.90 -14.15 7.43
CA LEU A 46 8.59 -14.53 7.97
C LEU A 46 7.90 -15.58 7.10
N TYR A 47 7.83 -15.34 5.79
CA TYR A 47 7.08 -16.18 4.86
C TYR A 47 7.89 -17.32 4.27
N ARG A 48 9.23 -17.31 4.36
CA ARG A 48 10.11 -18.39 3.89
C ARG A 48 9.82 -18.79 2.44
N GLY A 49 9.59 -17.80 1.57
CA GLY A 49 9.26 -17.99 0.16
C GLY A 49 7.83 -18.46 -0.13
N LEU A 50 6.96 -18.65 0.87
CA LEU A 50 5.55 -19.00 0.64
C LEU A 50 4.73 -17.85 0.05
N LYS A 51 5.21 -16.61 0.22
CA LYS A 51 4.63 -15.38 -0.34
C LYS A 51 5.77 -14.47 -0.79
N PRO A 52 5.57 -13.66 -1.85
CA PRO A 52 6.51 -12.62 -2.20
C PRO A 52 6.80 -11.72 -0.99
N ALA A 53 8.07 -11.33 -0.81
CA ALA A 53 8.45 -10.38 0.22
C ALA A 53 8.18 -8.92 -0.21
N ASP A 54 8.30 -8.66 -1.52
CA ASP A 54 7.88 -7.39 -2.13
C ASP A 54 6.38 -7.22 -1.98
N LEU A 55 5.96 -6.09 -1.40
CA LEU A 55 4.55 -5.77 -1.22
C LEU A 55 3.85 -5.50 -2.55
N GLU A 56 4.53 -4.95 -3.55
CA GLU A 56 3.95 -4.65 -4.87
C GLU A 56 3.73 -5.91 -5.72
N GLU A 57 4.35 -7.04 -5.36
CA GLU A 57 4.14 -8.36 -5.99
C GLU A 57 3.05 -9.20 -5.29
N ARG A 58 2.46 -8.70 -4.20
CA ARG A 58 1.43 -9.44 -3.45
C ARG A 58 0.10 -9.40 -4.14
N THR A 59 -0.51 -10.58 -4.31
CA THR A 59 -1.89 -10.73 -4.82
C THR A 59 -2.85 -11.23 -3.73
N ASP A 60 -2.46 -11.18 -2.47
CA ASP A 60 -3.23 -11.70 -1.32
C ASP A 60 -3.17 -10.76 -0.11
N LEU A 61 -2.76 -9.50 -0.31
CA LEU A 61 -2.63 -8.53 0.76
C LEU A 61 -4.00 -7.94 1.12
N PRO A 62 -4.54 -8.17 2.34
CA PRO A 62 -5.86 -7.67 2.70
C PRO A 62 -5.84 -6.17 3.01
N ALA A 63 -6.86 -5.44 2.59
CA ALA A 63 -7.01 -4.01 2.79
C ALA A 63 -6.96 -3.62 4.28
N GLU A 64 -7.64 -4.39 5.13
CA GLU A 64 -7.65 -4.20 6.58
C GLU A 64 -6.24 -4.30 7.18
N LEU A 65 -5.39 -5.18 6.63
CA LEU A 65 -4.02 -5.37 7.11
C LEU A 65 -3.14 -4.16 6.80
N VAL A 66 -3.29 -3.57 5.61
CA VAL A 66 -2.61 -2.33 5.23
C VAL A 66 -3.03 -1.19 6.17
N ARG A 67 -4.34 -1.00 6.39
CA ARG A 67 -4.86 0.01 7.32
C ARG A 67 -4.31 -0.18 8.73
N LEU A 68 -4.37 -1.41 9.24
CA LEU A 68 -3.91 -1.75 10.58
C LEU A 68 -2.43 -1.38 10.75
N TYR A 69 -1.54 -1.91 9.92
CA TYR A 69 -0.11 -1.71 10.12
C TYR A 69 0.37 -0.28 9.86
N VAL A 70 -0.25 0.45 8.92
CA VAL A 70 0.07 1.88 8.75
C VAL A 70 -0.31 2.66 10.02
N ARG A 71 -1.41 2.30 10.68
CA ARG A 71 -1.90 3.03 11.87
C ARG A 71 -1.31 2.54 13.19
N THR A 72 -0.88 1.29 13.30
CA THR A 72 -0.36 0.76 14.56
C THR A 72 1.14 0.50 14.54
N GLY A 73 1.74 0.39 13.36
CA GLY A 73 3.07 -0.19 13.21
C GLY A 73 3.10 -1.68 13.60
N VAL A 74 4.27 -2.29 13.43
CA VAL A 74 4.56 -3.66 13.90
C VAL A 74 6.07 -3.85 14.00
N SER A 75 6.56 -4.29 15.16
CA SER A 75 8.01 -4.43 15.41
C SER A 75 8.77 -3.11 15.13
N ILE A 76 9.68 -3.09 14.16
CA ILE A 76 10.45 -1.90 13.76
C ILE A 76 9.70 -1.01 12.75
N MET A 77 8.61 -1.50 12.15
CA MET A 77 7.76 -0.69 11.28
C MET A 77 7.05 0.38 12.12
N PRO A 78 7.28 1.67 11.86
CA PRO A 78 6.66 2.74 12.63
C PRO A 78 5.15 2.84 12.35
N THR A 79 4.42 3.42 13.30
CA THR A 79 3.06 3.93 13.08
C THR A 79 3.11 5.31 12.42
N PHE A 80 2.17 5.58 11.50
CA PHE A 80 2.00 6.88 10.86
C PHE A 80 0.78 7.63 11.41
N ARG A 81 0.98 8.88 11.79
CA ARG A 81 -0.09 9.79 12.23
C ARG A 81 -0.92 10.25 11.04
N LYS A 82 -2.16 10.66 11.30
CA LYS A 82 -3.05 11.25 10.28
C LYS A 82 -2.51 12.53 9.64
N THR A 83 -1.57 13.20 10.30
CA THR A 83 -0.86 14.37 9.77
C THR A 83 0.27 14.02 8.82
N GLU A 84 0.74 12.77 8.82
CA GLU A 84 1.80 12.26 7.95
C GLU A 84 1.20 11.52 6.75
N ILE A 85 0.24 10.63 7.03
CA ILE A 85 -0.58 9.93 6.03
C ILE A 85 -2.03 10.18 6.41
N SER A 86 -2.72 11.05 5.65
CA SER A 86 -4.13 11.36 5.87
C SER A 86 -5.02 10.11 5.72
N ASP A 87 -6.29 10.19 6.11
CA ASP A 87 -7.20 9.07 5.87
C ASP A 87 -7.46 8.86 4.37
N GLU A 88 -7.49 9.94 3.58
CA GLU A 88 -7.60 9.87 2.12
C GLU A 88 -6.37 9.22 1.47
N ASP A 89 -5.16 9.60 1.91
CA ASP A 89 -3.91 8.99 1.43
C ASP A 89 -3.79 7.52 1.84
N LEU A 90 -4.28 7.17 3.04
CA LEU A 90 -4.33 5.78 3.46
C LEU A 90 -5.25 4.97 2.55
N GLU A 91 -6.44 5.46 2.22
CA GLU A 91 -7.33 4.74 1.31
C GLU A 91 -6.76 4.66 -0.12
N ALA A 92 -6.03 5.67 -0.58
CA ALA A 92 -5.29 5.60 -1.83
C ALA A 92 -4.19 4.52 -1.79
N LEU A 93 -3.43 4.44 -0.70
CA LEU A 93 -2.40 3.42 -0.48
C LEU A 93 -3.00 2.00 -0.41
N VAL A 94 -4.14 1.86 0.27
CA VAL A 94 -4.88 0.60 0.33
C VAL A 94 -5.34 0.20 -1.07
N ALA A 95 -5.93 1.13 -1.83
CA ALA A 95 -6.33 0.88 -3.21
C ALA A 95 -5.16 0.42 -4.10
N TYR A 96 -3.95 0.93 -3.83
CA TYR A 96 -2.75 0.59 -4.57
C TYR A 96 -2.21 -0.81 -4.24
N LEU A 97 -2.19 -1.19 -2.95
CA LEU A 97 -1.51 -2.42 -2.48
C LEU A 97 -2.44 -3.61 -2.24
N ALA A 98 -3.70 -3.38 -1.89
CA ALA A 98 -4.57 -4.43 -1.42
C ALA A 98 -5.26 -5.17 -2.57
N PHE A 99 -5.33 -6.50 -2.46
CA PHE A 99 -5.99 -7.34 -3.46
C PHE A 99 -7.51 -7.26 -3.40
N ASP A 100 -8.07 -7.08 -2.20
CA ASP A 100 -9.50 -7.10 -1.90
C ASP A 100 -10.07 -5.69 -1.66
N TYR A 101 -9.43 -4.66 -2.21
CA TYR A 101 -9.92 -3.28 -2.04
C TYR A 101 -11.31 -3.10 -2.64
N GLU A 102 -12.23 -2.63 -1.79
CA GLU A 102 -13.55 -2.13 -2.18
C GLU A 102 -13.62 -0.63 -1.81
N PRO A 103 -13.93 0.26 -2.78
CA PRO A 103 -13.92 1.71 -2.58
C PRO A 103 -15.07 2.26 -1.73
#